data_AF-A0A6B1CPA3-F1
#
_entry.id   AF-A0A6B1CPA3-F1
#
_cell.length_a   1.000
_cell.length_b   1.000
_cell.length_c   1.000
_cell.angle_alpha   90.00
_cell.angle_beta   90.00
_cell.angle_gamma   90.00
#
_symmetry.space_group_name_H-M   'P 1'
#
loop_
_entity.id
_entity.type
_entity.pdbx_description
1 polymer ?
#
loop_
_entity_poly.entity_id
_entity_poly.type
_entity_poly.pdbx_seq_one_letter_code
_entity_poly.pdbx_strand_id
1 'polypeptide(L)' 'MVFNFGWLLEGRLAGAGQIGGWEGDERLEDDLDLLAAQGVRAIVSLTANALPAGEVAARDMAYLHLPIQDMQS' A
#
# COMPACT_ATOMS: atom_id res chain seq x y z
N MET A 1 -5.26 -11.23 0.13
CA MET A 1 -3.78 -11.21 0.13
C MET A 1 -3.37 -10.09 -0.80
N VAL A 2 -2.61 -9.12 -0.29
CA VAL A 2 -2.13 -7.97 -1.06
C VAL A 2 -1.24 -8.47 -2.20
N PHE A 3 -1.46 -7.96 -3.41
CA PHE A 3 -0.75 -8.43 -4.60
C PHE A 3 0.77 -8.24 -4.46
N ASN A 4 1.54 -9.29 -4.74
CA ASN A 4 3.00 -9.33 -4.62
C ASN A 4 3.56 -8.79 -3.29
N PHE A 5 2.84 -8.98 -2.18
CA PHE A 5 3.35 -8.63 -0.86
C PHE A 5 4.42 -9.61 -0.39
N GLY A 6 5.50 -9.08 0.17
CA GLY A 6 6.52 -9.88 0.84
C GLY A 6 7.47 -9.04 1.70
N TRP A 7 7.90 -9.60 2.83
CA TRP A 7 8.92 -8.99 3.68
C TRP A 7 10.30 -9.06 3.00
N LEU A 8 10.93 -7.91 2.86
CA LEU A 8 12.37 -7.83 2.54
C LEU A 8 13.20 -7.93 3.83
N LEU A 9 12.70 -7.30 4.90
CA LEU A 9 13.20 -7.41 6.27
C LEU A 9 12.01 -7.65 7.19
N GLU A 10 11.91 -8.84 7.78
CA GLU A 10 10.79 -9.27 8.61
C GLU A 10 10.44 -8.22 9.69
N GLY A 11 9.17 -7.81 9.73
CA GLY A 11 8.65 -6.83 10.68
C GLY A 11 9.20 -5.40 10.53
N ARG A 12 9.99 -5.11 9.48
CA ARG A 12 10.65 -3.80 9.29
C ARG A 12 10.41 -3.18 7.91
N LEU A 13 10.47 -3.99 6.85
CA LEU A 13 10.33 -3.50 5.48
C LEU A 13 9.74 -4.60 4.58
N ALA A 14 8.64 -4.27 3.92
CA ALA A 14 8.00 -5.13 2.93
C ALA A 14 7.86 -4.39 1.60
N GLY A 15 7.84 -5.15 0.52
CA GLY A 15 7.36 -4.70 -0.78
C GLY A 15 5.94 -5.20 -1.02
N ALA A 16 5.19 -4.45 -1.81
CA ALA A 16 3.91 -4.87 -2.37
C ALA A 16 3.82 -4.35 -3.81
N GLY A 17 2.99 -4.98 -4.62
CA GLY A 17 2.51 -4.34 -5.84
C GLY A 17 1.41 -3.32 -5.52
N GLN A 18 0.38 -3.26 -6.36
CA GLN A 18 -0.71 -2.31 -6.23
C GLN A 18 -1.63 -2.65 -5.05
N ILE A 19 -1.58 -1.84 -3.98
CA ILE A 19 -2.53 -1.88 -2.86
C ILE A 19 -3.89 -1.36 -3.37
N GLY A 20 -4.98 -2.09 -3.11
CA GLY A 20 -6.30 -1.77 -3.64
C GLY A 20 -6.56 -2.27 -5.07
N GLY A 21 -5.58 -2.90 -5.73
CA GLY A 21 -5.73 -3.48 -7.07
C GLY A 21 -5.82 -2.46 -8.21
N TRP A 22 -6.10 -2.96 -9.43
CA TRP A 22 -6.14 -2.17 -10.66
C TRP A 22 -7.56 -1.85 -11.18
N GLU A 23 -8.59 -2.50 -10.62
CA GLU A 23 -9.97 -2.45 -11.16
C GLU A 23 -10.99 -1.97 -10.11
N GLY A 24 -10.70 -0.85 -9.43
CA GLY A 24 -11.64 -0.16 -8.54
C GLY A 24 -11.37 -0.37 -7.05
N ASP A 25 -11.75 0.64 -6.25
CA ASP A 25 -11.42 0.80 -4.82
C ASP A 25 -11.98 -0.31 -3.90
N GLU A 26 -12.72 -1.30 -4.42
CA GLU A 26 -13.47 -2.29 -3.64
C GLU A 26 -12.60 -3.19 -2.74
N ARG A 27 -11.28 -3.16 -2.88
CA ARG A 27 -10.34 -4.01 -2.10
C ARG A 27 -9.35 -3.23 -1.27
N LEU A 28 -9.38 -1.90 -1.32
CA LEU A 28 -8.40 -1.07 -0.62
C LEU A 28 -8.47 -1.27 0.90
N GLU A 29 -9.67 -1.23 1.45
CA GLU A 29 -9.90 -1.40 2.90
C GLU A 29 -9.38 -2.75 3.39
N ASP A 30 -9.76 -3.85 2.72
CA ASP A 30 -9.29 -5.20 3.02
C ASP A 30 -7.76 -5.32 2.96
N ASP A 31 -7.13 -4.74 1.94
CA ASP A 31 -5.68 -4.76 1.80
C ASP A 31 -5.00 -3.99 2.95
N LEU A 32 -5.52 -2.81 3.30
CA LEU A 32 -5.00 -2.03 4.42
C LEU A 32 -5.21 -2.73 5.77
N ASP A 33 -6.34 -3.42 5.97
CA ASP A 33 -6.59 -4.21 7.18
C ASP A 33 -5.63 -5.40 7.29
N LEU A 34 -5.36 -6.08 6.17
CA LEU A 34 -4.35 -7.14 6.11
C LEU A 34 -2.96 -6.60 6.45
N LEU A 35 -2.56 -5.45 5.89
CA LEU A 35 -1.28 -4.82 6.20
C LEU A 35 -1.20 -4.41 7.69
N ALA A 36 -2.28 -3.87 8.24
CA ALA A 36 -2.37 -3.51 9.65
C ALA A 36 -2.18 -4.74 10.56
N ALA A 37 -2.83 -5.86 10.21
CA ALA A 37 -2.71 -7.12 10.94
C ALA A 37 -1.28 -7.71 10.90
N GLN A 38 -0.52 -7.42 9.84
CA GLN A 38 0.90 -7.78 9.71
C GLN A 38 1.84 -6.82 10.48
N GLY A 39 1.30 -5.80 11.15
CA GLY A 39 2.08 -4.81 11.90
C GLY A 39 2.60 -3.64 11.07
N VAL A 40 2.22 -3.51 9.80
CA VAL A 40 2.57 -2.35 8.98
C VAL A 40 1.85 -1.11 9.54
N ARG A 41 2.61 -0.02 9.74
CA ARG A 41 2.09 1.27 10.24
C ARG A 41 2.53 2.47 9.41
N ALA A 42 3.28 2.23 8.34
CA ALA A 42 3.69 3.26 7.42
C ALA A 42 3.68 2.71 5.99
N ILE A 43 3.17 3.49 5.05
CA ILE A 43 3.16 3.18 3.62
C ILE A 43 3.87 4.29 2.88
N VAL A 44 4.81 3.91 2.03
CA VAL A 44 5.41 4.80 1.02
C VAL A 44 4.98 4.30 -0.34
N SER A 45 4.21 5.09 -1.08
CA SER A 45 3.76 4.77 -2.44
C SER A 45 4.60 5.51 -3.47
N LEU A 46 5.06 4.76 -4.49
CA LEU A 46 5.80 5.28 -5.64
C LEU A 46 4.97 5.26 -6.94
N THR A 47 3.68 4.95 -6.87
CA THR A 47 2.81 4.82 -8.04
C THR A 47 2.43 6.18 -8.61
N ALA A 48 1.88 6.22 -9.83
CA ALA A 48 1.42 7.48 -10.43
C ALA A 48 0.23 8.11 -9.68
N ASN A 49 -0.67 7.26 -9.16
CA ASN A 49 -1.87 7.68 -8.42
C ASN A 49 -1.69 7.39 -6.94
N ALA A 50 -2.15 8.31 -6.10
CA ALA A 50 -2.16 8.15 -4.64
C ALA A 50 -3.30 7.22 -4.19
N LEU A 51 -3.06 6.49 -3.10
CA LEU A 51 -4.15 5.90 -2.32
C LEU A 51 -5.02 7.01 -1.69
N PRO A 52 -6.34 6.77 -1.53
CA PRO A 52 -7.23 7.60 -0.73
C PRO A 52 -6.67 7.82 0.69
N ALA A 53 -6.21 9.03 0.99
CA ALA A 53 -5.55 9.34 2.27
C ALA A 53 -6.47 9.11 3.49
N GLY A 54 -7.78 9.28 3.34
CA GLY A 54 -8.76 9.01 4.39
C GLY A 54 -8.77 7.55 4.84
N GLU A 55 -8.67 6.62 3.90
CA GLU A 55 -8.68 5.17 4.19
C GLU A 55 -7.41 4.70 4.89
N VAL A 56 -6.27 5.31 4.53
CA VAL A 56 -4.98 5.02 5.18
C VAL A 56 -4.95 5.62 6.59
N ALA A 57 -5.45 6.85 6.75
CA ALA A 57 -5.51 7.52 8.05
C ALA A 57 -6.47 6.82 9.03
N ALA A 58 -7.57 6.23 8.54
CA ALA A 58 -8.53 5.49 9.36
C ALA A 58 -7.92 4.28 10.09
N ARG A 59 -6.73 3.81 9.66
CA ARG A 59 -5.99 2.67 10.23
C ARG A 59 -4.74 3.07 10.99
N ASP A 60 -4.64 4.35 11.38
CA ASP A 60 -3.49 4.94 12.08
C ASP A 60 -2.15 4.67 11.38
N MET A 61 -2.17 4.64 10.03
CA MET A 61 -0.98 4.46 9.22
C MET A 61 -0.43 5.81 8.75
N ALA A 62 0.88 5.99 8.89
CA ALA A 62 1.58 7.07 8.23
C ALA A 62 1.60 6.82 6.72
N TYR A 63 1.34 7.86 5.92
CA TYR A 63 1.32 7.73 4.46
C TYR A 63 2.17 8.81 3.80
N LEU A 64 3.07 8.37 2.91
CA LEU A 64 3.84 9.25 2.04
C LEU A 64 3.67 8.79 0.59
N HIS A 65 3.21 9.69 -0.26
CA HIS A 65 3.09 9.45 -1.70
C HIS A 65 4.17 10.24 -2.45
N LEU A 66 5.02 9.55 -3.18
CA LEU A 66 6.06 10.12 -4.03
C LEU A 66 5.78 9.68 -5.46
N PRO A 67 5.02 10.45 -6.25
CA PRO A 67 4.55 9.99 -7.55
C PRO A 67 5.72 9.76 -8.51
N ILE A 68 5.84 8.55 -9.02
CA ILE A 68 6.77 8.18 -10.10
C ILE A 68 5.93 7.67 -11.27
N GLN A 69 6.25 8.13 -12.48
CA GLN A 69 5.63 7.56 -13.67
C GLN A 69 6.15 6.15 -13.90
N ASP A 70 5.24 5.27 -14.35
CA ASP A 70 5.61 3.92 -14.74
C ASP A 70 6.73 3.95 -15.79
N MET A 71 7.62 2.96 -15.68
CA MET A 71 8.73 2.83 -16.59
C MET A 71 8.19 2.63 -18.01
N GLN A 72 8.44 3.58 -18.90
CA GLN A 72 8.14 3.44 -20.32
C GLN A 72 9.26 2.62 -20.97
N SER A 73 8.89 1.49 -21.59
CA SER A 73 9.78 0.66 -22.41
C SER A 73 9.74 1.08 -23.87
#